data_AF-A0A845BIW7-F1
#
_entry.id   AF-A0A845BIW7-F1
#
_cell.length_a   1.000
_cell.length_b   1.000
_cell.length_c   1.000
_cell.angle_alpha   90.00
_cell.angle_beta   90.00
_cell.angle_gamma   90.00
#
_symmetry.space_group_name_H-M   'P 1'
#
loop_
_entity.id
_entity.type
_entity.pdbx_description
1 polymer ?
#
loop_
_entity_poly.entity_id
_entity_poly.type
_entity_poly.pdbx_seq_one_letter_code
_entity_poly.pdbx_strand_id
1 'polypeptide(L)'
;MRRAFSRSADEVNGRRNPPGAEPEPSPAYSSPPCFLHELDPGYLGYLGREEVAALLRDLFAAEHFGTLLEAAWLRCMLRRHLAGLGEASEAPPGAPPAALSRQALLSRLRDALPRLHDALLRRDLADLLAVLERGATRCHDRRGQA
;
A
#
# COMPACT_ATOMS: atom_id res chain seq x y z
N MET A 1 20.21 -21.89 -85.64
CA MET A 1 20.54 -20.67 -84.89
C MET A 1 20.86 -21.11 -83.46
N ARG A 2 22.15 -21.13 -83.03
CA ARG A 2 22.83 -20.09 -82.22
C ARG A 2 22.10 -19.88 -80.88
N ARG A 3 22.60 -20.11 -79.65
CA ARG A 3 23.93 -20.15 -78.96
C ARG A 3 23.77 -21.07 -77.70
N ALA A 4 24.74 -21.85 -77.20
CA ALA A 4 25.95 -21.47 -76.44
C ALA A 4 25.63 -20.51 -75.26
N PHE A 5 26.18 -20.53 -74.04
CA PHE A 5 27.13 -21.31 -73.24
C PHE A 5 27.11 -20.59 -71.86
N SER A 6 27.72 -21.19 -70.84
CA SER A 6 28.29 -20.52 -69.65
C SER A 6 27.42 -20.07 -68.48
N ARG A 7 27.50 -20.92 -67.46
CA ARG A 7 27.71 -20.67 -66.04
C ARG A 7 28.86 -19.66 -65.78
N SER A 8 28.69 -18.73 -64.85
CA SER A 8 29.73 -17.99 -64.09
C SER A 8 29.10 -17.67 -62.73
N ALA A 9 29.57 -18.12 -61.57
CA ALA A 9 30.91 -18.12 -60.96
C ALA A 9 31.44 -16.70 -60.69
N ASP A 10 31.71 -16.49 -59.39
CA ASP A 10 32.50 -15.42 -58.79
C ASP A 10 31.94 -13.99 -58.78
N GLU A 11 31.23 -13.66 -57.69
CA GLU A 11 31.39 -12.34 -57.08
C GLU A 11 31.88 -12.54 -55.63
N VAL A 12 33.20 -12.71 -55.53
CA VAL A 12 33.96 -12.70 -54.28
C VAL A 12 34.06 -11.26 -53.78
N ASN A 13 33.07 -10.81 -53.01
CA ASN A 13 33.14 -9.50 -52.37
C ASN A 13 33.90 -9.63 -51.04
N GLY A 14 35.16 -9.22 -51.08
CA GLY A 14 36.06 -9.19 -49.94
C GLY A 14 35.59 -8.23 -48.85
N ARG A 15 35.22 -8.79 -47.70
CA ARG A 15 35.47 -8.16 -46.40
C ARG A 15 36.28 -9.13 -45.56
N ARG A 16 37.60 -8.89 -45.53
CA ARG A 16 38.49 -9.44 -44.51
C ARG A 16 37.98 -8.93 -43.16
N ASN A 17 37.34 -9.80 -42.38
CA ASN A 17 37.26 -9.63 -40.94
C ASN A 17 38.67 -9.88 -40.38
N PRO A 18 39.24 -8.99 -39.54
CA PRO A 18 40.45 -9.33 -38.81
C PRO A 18 40.14 -10.49 -37.84
N PRO A 19 40.90 -11.59 -37.86
CA PRO A 19 40.75 -12.64 -36.85
C PRO A 19 41.43 -12.18 -35.56
N GLY A 20 40.65 -11.87 -34.53
CA GLY A 20 41.22 -11.64 -33.19
C GLY A 20 40.54 -10.61 -32.30
N ALA A 21 39.35 -10.10 -32.63
CA ALA A 21 38.56 -9.39 -31.63
C ALA A 21 37.61 -10.39 -30.97
N GLU A 22 38.12 -11.09 -29.96
CA GLU A 22 37.27 -11.68 -28.91
C GLU A 22 36.21 -10.64 -28.55
N PRO A 23 34.91 -10.96 -28.57
CA PRO A 23 33.89 -10.03 -28.12
C PRO A 23 34.12 -9.82 -26.62
N GLU A 24 34.81 -8.74 -26.27
CA GLU A 24 34.94 -8.26 -24.89
C GLU A 24 33.54 -8.36 -24.26
N PRO A 25 33.37 -9.17 -23.20
CA PRO A 25 32.08 -9.34 -22.58
C PRO A 25 31.65 -7.97 -22.10
N SER A 26 30.65 -7.39 -22.76
CA SER A 26 30.03 -6.14 -22.30
C SER A 26 29.70 -6.37 -20.83
N PRO A 27 30.26 -5.57 -19.89
CA PRO A 27 29.99 -5.78 -18.49
C PRO A 27 28.48 -5.68 -18.32
N ALA A 28 27.86 -6.81 -18.00
CA ALA A 28 26.46 -6.84 -17.64
C ALA A 28 26.36 -6.01 -16.37
N TYR A 29 25.97 -4.74 -16.54
CA TYR A 29 25.56 -3.88 -15.44
C TYR A 29 24.29 -4.49 -14.85
N SER A 30 24.47 -5.50 -14.00
CA SER A 30 23.42 -6.02 -13.16
C SER A 30 23.13 -4.93 -12.14
N SER A 31 22.19 -4.05 -12.50
CA SER A 31 21.68 -3.07 -11.55
C SER A 31 21.18 -3.85 -10.34
N PRO A 32 21.66 -3.55 -9.12
CA PRO A 32 21.21 -4.26 -7.93
C PRO A 32 19.68 -4.30 -7.89
N PRO A 33 19.07 -5.42 -7.47
CA PRO A 33 17.63 -5.47 -7.31
C PRO A 33 17.22 -4.27 -6.46
N CYS A 34 16.32 -3.45 -6.99
CA CYS A 34 15.84 -2.28 -6.27
C CYS A 34 15.00 -2.80 -5.09
N PHE A 35 15.61 -2.90 -3.92
CA PHE A 35 15.02 -3.26 -2.62
C PHE A 35 14.01 -2.21 -2.10
N LEU A 36 13.38 -1.46 -3.01
CA LEU A 36 12.43 -0.41 -2.68
C LEU A 36 11.14 -0.97 -2.04
N HIS A 37 10.88 -2.26 -2.24
CA HIS A 37 9.76 -3.00 -1.66
C HIS A 37 10.06 -3.56 -0.25
N GLU A 38 11.33 -3.58 0.18
CA GLU A 38 11.74 -3.96 1.54
C GLU A 38 11.86 -2.75 2.47
N LEU A 39 11.75 -1.53 1.91
CA LEU A 39 11.81 -0.32 2.71
C LEU A 39 10.52 -0.20 3.52
N ASP A 40 10.63 -0.44 4.84
CA ASP A 40 9.49 -0.35 5.75
C ASP A 40 8.88 1.06 5.70
N PRO A 41 7.54 1.19 5.51
CA PRO A 41 6.86 2.49 5.51
C PRO A 41 7.22 3.38 6.69
N GLY A 42 7.56 2.80 7.85
CA GLY A 42 8.02 3.51 9.05
C GLY A 42 9.24 4.40 8.80
N TYR A 43 10.20 3.96 7.96
CA TYR A 43 11.38 4.77 7.59
C TYR A 43 11.03 6.03 6.82
N LEU A 44 9.87 6.05 6.15
CA LEU A 44 9.37 7.19 5.39
C LEU A 44 8.40 8.05 6.23
N GLY A 45 8.22 7.73 7.52
CA GLY A 45 7.28 8.40 8.41
C GLY A 45 5.83 7.97 8.25
N TYR A 46 5.55 7.04 7.33
CA TYR A 46 4.24 6.43 7.18
C TYR A 46 3.99 5.40 8.29
N LEU A 47 2.72 5.08 8.53
CA LEU A 47 2.35 3.97 9.40
C LEU A 47 2.73 2.66 8.72
N GLY A 48 3.44 1.81 9.46
CA GLY A 48 3.74 0.45 9.05
C GLY A 48 2.48 -0.41 8.98
N ARG A 49 2.54 -1.52 8.26
CA ARG A 49 1.41 -2.45 8.09
C ARG A 49 0.81 -2.91 9.42
N GLU A 50 1.65 -3.21 10.41
CA GLU A 50 1.21 -3.62 11.75
C GLU A 50 0.51 -2.50 12.53
N GLU A 51 1.01 -1.27 12.41
CA GLU A 51 0.39 -0.10 13.05
C GLU A 51 -0.99 0.21 12.43
N VAL A 52 -1.11 0.08 11.11
CA VAL A 52 -2.40 0.20 10.42
C VAL A 52 -3.36 -0.90 10.88
N ALA A 53 -2.91 -2.16 10.93
CA ALA A 53 -3.74 -3.27 11.41
C ALA A 53 -4.19 -3.08 12.87
N ALA A 54 -3.31 -2.59 13.75
CA ALA A 54 -3.65 -2.24 15.13
C ALA A 54 -4.73 -1.14 15.18
N LEU A 55 -4.56 -0.06 14.41
CA LEU A 55 -5.55 1.02 14.33
C LEU A 55 -6.93 0.52 13.87
N LEU A 56 -6.98 -0.34 12.85
CA LEU A 56 -8.24 -0.90 12.34
C LEU A 56 -8.91 -1.84 13.35
N ARG A 57 -8.12 -2.64 14.09
CA ARG A 57 -8.64 -3.47 15.19
C ARG A 57 -9.23 -2.63 16.31
N ASP A 58 -8.60 -1.52 16.66
CA ASP A 58 -9.10 -0.61 17.70
C ASP A 58 -10.42 0.04 17.28
N LEU A 59 -10.55 0.42 16.00
CA LEU A 59 -11.81 0.91 15.43
C LEU A 59 -12.91 -0.18 15.45
N PHE A 60 -12.55 -1.42 15.13
CA PHE A 60 -13.48 -2.55 15.15
C PHE A 60 -13.95 -2.85 16.57
N ALA A 61 -13.05 -2.85 17.55
CA ALA A 61 -13.41 -3.02 18.96
C ALA A 61 -14.31 -1.88 19.46
N ALA A 62 -14.00 -0.64 19.10
CA ALA A 62 -14.82 0.52 19.41
C ALA A 62 -16.25 0.40 18.84
N GLU A 63 -16.41 -0.12 17.62
CA GLU A 63 -17.72 -0.41 17.04
C GLU A 63 -18.44 -1.53 17.79
N HIS A 64 -17.75 -2.62 18.13
CA HIS A 64 -18.33 -3.75 18.85
C HIS A 64 -18.88 -3.38 20.23
N PHE A 65 -18.17 -2.49 20.95
CA PHE A 65 -18.63 -1.96 22.24
C PHE A 65 -19.67 -0.84 22.12
N GLY A 66 -20.17 -0.55 20.90
CA GLY A 66 -21.21 0.46 20.65
C GLY A 66 -20.72 1.91 20.84
N THR A 67 -19.40 2.14 20.85
CA THR A 67 -18.83 3.50 20.99
C THR A 67 -18.82 4.26 19.67
N LEU A 68 -18.93 3.54 18.55
CA LEU A 68 -19.11 4.07 17.20
C LEU A 68 -20.53 3.77 16.70
N LEU A 69 -21.02 4.58 15.76
CA LEU A 69 -22.33 4.36 15.13
C LEU A 69 -22.42 2.93 14.59
N GLU A 70 -23.54 2.24 14.84
CA GLU A 70 -23.88 0.94 14.24
C GLU A 70 -23.96 1.05 12.71
N ALA A 71 -22.82 0.92 12.08
CA ALA A 71 -22.67 1.10 10.65
C ALA A 71 -22.27 -0.23 10.04
N ALA A 72 -23.24 -0.95 9.46
CA ALA A 72 -22.97 -2.16 8.69
C ALA A 72 -21.90 -1.90 7.60
N TRP A 73 -21.90 -0.70 7.01
CA TRP A 73 -20.88 -0.24 6.06
C TRP A 73 -19.48 -0.14 6.69
N LEU A 74 -19.35 0.32 7.94
CA LEU A 74 -18.08 0.44 8.66
C LEU A 74 -17.49 -0.95 8.90
N ARG A 75 -18.32 -1.91 9.35
CA ARG A 75 -17.90 -3.31 9.51
C ARG A 75 -17.42 -3.92 8.20
N CYS A 76 -18.14 -3.70 7.09
CA CYS A 76 -17.70 -4.17 5.78
C CYS A 76 -16.38 -3.54 5.33
N MET A 77 -16.23 -2.23 5.51
CA MET A 77 -14.99 -1.50 5.17
C MET A 77 -13.80 -2.00 5.99
N LEU A 78 -13.93 -2.12 7.31
CA LEU A 78 -12.86 -2.61 8.20
C LEU A 78 -12.46 -4.05 7.85
N ARG A 79 -13.43 -4.94 7.61
CA ARG A 79 -13.15 -6.33 7.22
C ARG A 79 -12.42 -6.43 5.88
N ARG A 80 -12.80 -5.60 4.90
CA ARG A 80 -12.14 -5.54 3.59
C ARG A 80 -10.67 -5.12 3.73
N HIS A 81 -10.40 -4.08 4.51
CA HIS A 81 -9.04 -3.57 4.68
C HIS A 81 -8.18 -4.52 5.51
N LEU A 82 -8.72 -5.12 6.58
CA LEU A 82 -8.01 -6.15 7.35
C LEU A 82 -7.69 -7.38 6.49
N ALA A 83 -8.62 -7.84 5.66
CA ALA A 83 -8.36 -8.94 4.72
C ALA A 83 -7.27 -8.58 3.69
N GLY A 84 -7.27 -7.34 3.19
CA GLY A 84 -6.25 -6.83 2.27
C GLY A 84 -4.86 -6.71 2.90
N LEU A 85 -4.78 -6.48 4.22
CA LEU A 85 -3.52 -6.49 4.97
C LEU A 85 -3.00 -7.91 5.19
N GLY A 86 -3.82 -8.96 5.06
CA GLY A 86 -3.41 -10.36 5.21
C GLY A 86 -3.27 -10.81 6.67
N GLU A 87 -3.87 -11.96 6.99
CA GLU A 87 -3.98 -12.65 8.30
C GLU A 87 -2.66 -12.91 9.07
N ALA A 88 -1.50 -12.52 8.53
CA ALA A 88 -0.20 -12.68 9.16
C ALA A 88 0.21 -11.42 9.95
N SER A 89 -0.70 -10.91 10.79
CA SER A 89 -0.31 -10.04 11.90
C SER A 89 -0.27 -10.93 13.13
N GLU A 90 0.84 -11.67 13.30
CA GLU A 90 1.28 -12.17 14.61
C GLU A 90 1.68 -10.96 15.47
N ALA A 91 0.74 -10.03 15.68
CA ALA A 91 0.89 -9.05 16.71
C ALA A 91 0.84 -9.82 18.04
N PRO A 92 1.83 -9.65 18.93
CA PRO A 92 1.68 -10.14 20.30
C PRO A 92 0.37 -9.55 20.87
N PRO A 93 -0.30 -10.24 21.80
CA PRO A 93 -1.52 -9.77 22.47
C PRO A 93 -1.20 -8.55 23.34
N GLY A 94 -0.92 -7.42 22.70
CA GLY A 94 -0.56 -6.16 23.32
C GLY A 94 -1.82 -5.45 23.77
N ALA A 95 -2.40 -5.99 24.84
CA ALA A 95 -3.58 -5.52 25.55
C ALA A 95 -4.88 -5.49 24.71
N PRO A 96 -6.02 -5.95 25.27
CA PRO A 96 -7.30 -5.55 24.69
C PRO A 96 -7.30 -4.02 24.62
N PRO A 97 -7.78 -3.40 23.53
CA PRO A 97 -7.91 -1.96 23.50
C PRO A 97 -8.84 -1.61 24.66
N ALA A 98 -8.27 -1.07 25.73
CA ALA A 98 -9.03 -0.48 26.81
C ALA A 98 -9.98 0.49 26.12
N ALA A 99 -11.27 0.16 26.10
CA ALA A 99 -12.26 0.73 25.19
C ALA A 99 -12.00 2.22 25.03
N LEU A 100 -11.35 2.58 23.91
CA LEU A 100 -10.84 3.94 23.77
C LEU A 100 -12.07 4.83 23.78
N SER A 101 -12.05 5.84 24.66
CA SER A 101 -13.12 6.82 24.64
C SER A 101 -13.23 7.39 23.22
N ARG A 102 -14.44 7.72 22.79
CA ARG A 102 -14.68 8.30 21.47
C ARG A 102 -13.72 9.47 21.17
N GLN A 103 -13.42 10.29 22.17
CA GLN A 103 -12.48 11.40 22.04
C GLN A 103 -11.04 10.94 21.79
N ALA A 104 -10.56 9.93 22.52
CA ALA A 104 -9.23 9.37 22.32
C ALA A 104 -9.10 8.74 20.92
N LEU A 105 -10.16 8.09 20.44
CA LEU A 105 -10.21 7.53 19.10
C LEU A 105 -10.17 8.63 18.01
N LEU A 106 -10.92 9.74 18.20
CA LEU A 106 -10.89 10.88 17.27
C LEU A 106 -9.50 11.51 17.20
N SER A 107 -8.85 11.74 18.35
CA SER A 107 -7.47 12.26 18.39
C SER A 107 -6.51 11.33 17.67
N ARG A 108 -6.59 10.02 17.95
CA ARG A 108 -5.74 9.03 17.30
C ARG A 108 -5.96 8.94 15.79
N LEU A 109 -7.21 9.04 15.32
CA LEU A 109 -7.51 9.09 13.89
C LEU A 109 -6.90 10.33 13.22
N ARG A 110 -7.00 11.50 13.85
CA ARG A 110 -6.41 12.74 13.33
C ARG A 110 -4.89 12.64 13.22
N ASP A 111 -4.23 12.03 14.20
CA ASP A 111 -2.78 11.84 14.18
C ASP A 111 -2.34 10.79 13.15
N ALA A 112 -3.16 9.75 12.92
CA ALA A 112 -2.83 8.65 12.01
C ALA A 112 -3.06 8.99 10.53
N LEU A 113 -4.11 9.75 10.20
CA LEU A 113 -4.49 10.09 8.82
C LEU A 113 -3.34 10.63 7.93
N PRO A 114 -2.53 11.61 8.37
CA PRO A 114 -1.44 12.12 7.53
C PRO A 114 -0.33 11.09 7.28
N ARG A 115 -0.21 10.08 8.16
CA ARG A 115 0.80 9.02 8.08
C ARG A 115 0.32 7.78 7.31
N LEU A 116 -0.94 7.73 6.87
CA LEU A 116 -1.44 6.61 6.07
C LEU A 116 -0.97 6.72 4.61
N HIS A 117 -0.28 5.68 4.16
CA HIS A 117 0.16 5.56 2.77
C HIS A 117 -1.01 5.22 1.82
N ASP A 118 -1.94 4.37 2.24
CA ASP A 118 -3.09 3.96 1.41
C ASP A 118 -4.10 5.11 1.27
N ALA A 119 -4.22 5.64 0.06
CA ALA A 119 -5.11 6.76 -0.25
C ALA A 119 -6.60 6.42 -0.13
N LEU A 120 -6.99 5.17 -0.43
CA LEU A 120 -8.38 4.72 -0.29
C LEU A 120 -8.73 4.57 1.18
N LEU A 121 -7.88 3.89 1.96
CA LEU A 121 -8.08 3.74 3.39
C LEU A 121 -8.10 5.10 4.10
N ARG A 122 -7.17 5.99 3.74
CA ARG A 122 -7.12 7.36 4.28
C ARG A 122 -8.42 8.12 3.99
N ARG A 123 -8.99 7.99 2.79
CA ARG A 123 -10.27 8.60 2.44
C ARG A 123 -11.42 8.03 3.26
N ASP A 124 -11.54 6.71 3.33
CA ASP A 124 -12.59 6.02 4.08
C ASP A 124 -12.57 6.42 5.57
N LEU A 125 -11.38 6.50 6.17
CA LEU A 125 -11.20 6.91 7.57
C LEU A 125 -11.47 8.41 7.78
N ALA A 126 -11.15 9.27 6.82
CA ALA A 126 -11.49 10.69 6.87
C ALA A 126 -13.02 10.91 6.79
N ASP A 127 -13.71 10.17 5.93
CA ASP A 127 -15.17 10.21 5.83
C ASP A 127 -15.82 9.74 7.13
N LEU A 128 -15.30 8.68 7.74
CA LEU A 128 -15.71 8.22 9.07
C LEU A 128 -15.49 9.30 10.13
N LEU A 129 -14.31 9.92 10.17
CA LEU A 129 -13.98 10.99 11.11
C LEU A 129 -15.00 12.14 11.02
N ALA A 130 -15.33 12.59 9.81
CA ALA A 130 -16.31 13.65 9.58
C ALA A 130 -17.72 13.26 10.04
N VAL A 131 -18.12 12.00 9.91
CA VAL A 131 -19.41 11.50 10.45
C VAL A 131 -19.40 11.55 11.98
N LEU A 132 -18.31 11.12 12.62
CA LEU A 132 -18.19 11.08 14.07
C LEU A 132 -18.12 12.48 14.68
N GLU A 133 -17.42 13.42 14.07
CA GLU A 133 -17.37 14.81 14.52
C GLU A 133 -18.75 15.48 14.45
N ARG A 134 -19.49 15.28 13.35
CA ARG A 134 -20.89 15.76 13.22
C ARG A 134 -21.83 15.12 14.23
N GLY A 135 -21.58 13.88 14.64
CA GLY A 135 -22.34 13.23 15.71
C GLY A 135 -22.03 13.81 17.09
N ALA A 136 -20.77 14.20 17.34
CA ALA A 136 -20.34 14.74 18.62
C ALA A 136 -20.94 16.13 18.89
N THR A 137 -20.96 17.01 17.88
CA THR A 137 -21.59 18.34 18.00
C THR A 137 -23.08 18.26 18.29
N ARG A 138 -23.81 17.34 17.65
CA ARG A 138 -25.25 17.12 17.89
C ARG A 138 -25.58 16.63 19.30
N CYS A 139 -24.73 15.80 19.89
CA CYS A 139 -24.91 15.36 21.28
C CYS A 139 -24.58 16.45 22.30
N HIS A 140 -23.63 17.33 21.99
CA HIS A 140 -23.24 18.40 22.90
C HIS A 140 -24.32 19.48 23.02
N ASP A 141 -24.99 19.80 21.91
CA ASP A 141 -26.08 20.79 21.86
C ASP A 141 -27.31 20.36 22.69
N ARG A 142 -27.66 19.06 22.67
CA ARG A 142 -28.75 18.51 23.49
C ARG A 142 -28.48 18.49 25.00
N ARG A 143 -27.23 18.55 25.45
CA ARG A 143 -26.87 18.60 26.89
C ARG A 143 -26.82 20.01 27.47
N GLY A 144 -26.80 21.05 26.63
CA GLY A 144 -26.75 22.45 27.08
C GLY A 144 -28.11 23.14 27.23
N GLN A 145 -29.21 22.45 26.91
CA GLN A 145 -30.58 22.98 26.96
C GLN A 145 -31.44 22.38 28.11
N ALA A 146 -30.81 21.75 29.10
CA ALA A 146 -31.47 21.23 30.29
C ALA A 146 -31.16 22.08 31.52
#